data_AF-A0A1Q6RTL4-F1
#
_entry.id   AF-A0A1Q6RTL4-F1
#
_cell.length_a   1.000
_cell.length_b   1.000
_cell.length_c   1.000
_cell.angle_alpha   90.00
_cell.angle_beta   90.00
_cell.angle_gamma   90.00
#
_symmetry.space_group_name_H-M   'P 1'
#
loop_
_entity.id
_entity.type
_entity.pdbx_description
1 polymer ?
#
loop_
_entity_poly.entity_id
_entity_poly.type
_entity_poly.pdbx_seq_one_letter_code
_entity_poly.pdbx_strand_id
1 'polypeptide(L)'
;MKRCLVISDSFKGTLSSPDICHIARSISLPGWHIDALPVADGGEGTTDCFLDACGGQKRSAAVTDPFGDPLTACYGLLPDGTAVIECAAAAGLPQAEGRLDPERTTTYGVGQLLAHALDHGAQRLILGLGGSCTNDGGCGAAAALGALFYDRQGRSFVPTGITLSQLSAIDLRGLHPALHTTPLTVMCDIRNPLYGPDGAACVFAPQKGADNACVSRLDAGLRHLARVIAASLHTPELPRRSDGAAGGILICPMSWNCTTSPTRRWMSSSWTAACRTTSWWSPARAGWMPRVWTARWSAVWPAAAAPTASPRPRTTAPL
;
A
#
# COMPACT_ATOMS: atom_id res chain seq x y z
N MET A 1 11.57 18.66 32.21
CA MET A 1 11.91 18.47 30.79
C MET A 1 10.64 18.12 30.04
N LYS A 2 10.25 18.90 29.02
CA LYS A 2 9.07 18.65 28.18
C LYS A 2 9.42 17.62 27.10
N ARG A 3 8.43 16.88 26.59
CA ARG A 3 8.64 15.88 25.54
C ARG A 3 7.77 16.22 24.33
N CYS A 4 8.35 16.11 23.14
CA CYS A 4 7.66 16.25 21.87
C CYS A 4 7.83 14.96 21.08
N LEU A 5 6.76 14.45 20.49
CA LEU A 5 6.80 13.34 19.56
C LEU A 5 6.33 13.87 18.20
N VAL A 6 7.22 13.85 17.21
CA VAL A 6 6.91 14.20 15.83
C VAL A 6 6.46 12.94 15.11
N ILE A 7 5.25 12.96 14.56
CA ILE A 7 4.72 11.88 13.73
C ILE A 7 4.43 12.49 12.37
N SER A 8 5.17 12.07 11.34
CA SER A 8 5.02 12.64 10.00
C SER A 8 4.87 11.54 8.98
N ASP A 9 4.05 11.82 7.98
CA ASP A 9 4.07 11.11 6.70
C ASP A 9 5.09 11.76 5.76
N SER A 10 5.36 11.12 4.64
CA SER A 10 6.22 11.62 3.57
C SER A 10 5.64 12.88 2.91
N PHE A 11 6.53 13.74 2.44
CA PHE A 11 6.17 14.79 1.50
C PHE A 11 6.47 14.25 0.11
N LYS A 12 5.44 13.70 -0.55
CA LYS A 12 5.57 12.99 -1.84
C LYS A 12 6.40 13.79 -2.85
N GLY A 13 7.41 13.13 -3.42
CA GLY A 13 8.35 13.73 -4.37
C GLY A 13 9.38 14.69 -3.77
N THR A 14 9.45 14.83 -2.44
CA THR A 14 10.36 15.78 -1.76
C THR A 14 11.17 15.13 -0.63
N LEU A 15 10.53 14.71 0.46
CA LEU A 15 11.20 14.13 1.63
C LEU A 15 10.48 12.85 2.08
N SER A 16 11.26 11.82 2.37
CA SER A 16 10.71 10.60 2.96
C SER A 16 10.28 10.83 4.41
N SER A 17 9.34 10.03 4.88
CA SER A 17 8.89 10.05 6.28
C SER A 17 10.05 9.78 7.26
N PRO A 18 10.95 8.80 7.01
CA PRO A 18 12.18 8.64 7.77
C PRO A 18 13.11 9.87 7.77
N ASP A 19 13.29 10.55 6.63
CA ASP A 19 14.13 11.75 6.57
C ASP A 19 13.58 12.89 7.43
N ILE A 20 12.25 13.11 7.37
CA ILE A 20 11.58 14.09 8.23
C ILE A 20 11.80 13.75 9.71
N CYS A 21 11.70 12.47 10.06
CA CYS A 21 11.92 12.01 11.42
C CYS A 21 13.38 12.15 11.86
N HIS A 22 14.32 11.91 10.96
CA HIS A 22 15.74 12.14 11.21
C HIS A 22 16.03 13.62 11.48
N ILE A 23 15.50 14.52 10.63
CA ILE A 23 15.60 15.97 10.83
C ILE A 23 14.99 16.36 12.17
N ALA A 24 13.78 15.90 12.49
CA ALA A 24 13.12 16.18 13.76
C ALA A 24 13.93 15.73 14.98
N ARG A 25 14.53 14.54 14.95
CA ARG A 25 15.39 14.01 16.02
C ARG A 25 16.70 14.82 16.17
N SER A 26 17.16 15.48 15.10
CA SER A 26 18.38 16.30 15.12
C SER A 26 18.20 17.69 15.74
N ILE A 27 16.95 18.17 15.88
CA ILE A 27 16.64 19.49 16.43
C ILE A 27 16.87 19.52 17.93
N SER A 28 17.73 20.44 18.40
CA SER A 28 17.96 20.71 19.82
C SER A 28 17.18 21.94 20.28
N LEU A 29 16.24 21.75 21.22
CA LEU A 29 15.47 22.82 21.84
C LEU A 29 15.64 22.80 23.36
N PRO A 30 16.11 23.89 23.99
CA PRO A 30 16.30 23.94 25.44
C PRO A 30 15.02 23.57 26.21
N GLY A 31 15.17 22.64 27.16
CA GLY A 31 14.06 22.15 27.99
C GLY A 31 13.14 21.14 27.32
N TRP A 32 13.38 20.76 26.07
CA TRP A 32 12.61 19.76 25.32
C TRP A 32 13.46 18.53 24.96
N HIS A 33 12.83 17.36 25.01
CA HIS A 33 13.30 16.14 24.39
C HIS A 33 12.41 15.84 23.18
N ILE A 34 12.96 15.85 21.97
CA ILE A 34 12.25 15.56 20.73
C ILE A 34 12.52 14.12 20.34
N ASP A 35 11.46 13.39 20.04
CA ASP A 35 11.50 12.07 19.42
C ASP A 35 10.66 12.11 18.14
N ALA A 36 10.86 11.16 17.24
CA ALA A 36 10.10 11.10 15.99
C ALA A 36 9.75 9.67 15.57
N LEU A 37 8.61 9.54 14.89
CA LEU A 37 8.06 8.28 14.41
C LEU A 37 7.61 8.42 12.96
N PRO A 38 8.26 7.72 12.01
CA PRO A 38 7.83 7.79 10.62
C PRO A 38 6.52 7.03 10.44
N VAL A 39 5.56 7.61 9.76
CA VAL A 39 4.32 6.93 9.36
C VAL A 39 4.16 6.96 7.85
N ALA A 40 3.31 6.07 7.34
CA ALA A 40 2.96 5.95 5.92
C ALA A 40 1.50 5.47 5.80
N ASP A 41 0.89 5.67 4.63
CA ASP A 41 -0.50 5.33 4.34
C ASP A 41 -0.69 3.93 3.71
N GLY A 42 0.39 3.16 3.55
CA GLY A 42 0.40 1.87 2.84
C GLY A 42 0.83 2.00 1.39
N GLY A 43 1.21 3.19 0.93
CA GLY A 43 1.91 3.40 -0.34
C GLY A 43 3.43 3.32 -0.21
N GLU A 44 4.09 4.00 -1.15
CA GLU A 44 5.54 4.11 -1.24
C GLU A 44 6.18 4.55 0.09
N GLY A 45 7.23 3.86 0.51
CA GLY A 45 8.00 4.19 1.71
C GLY A 45 7.43 3.62 3.01
N THR A 46 6.34 2.83 2.95
CA THR A 46 5.78 2.11 4.09
C THR A 46 6.80 1.15 4.71
N THR A 47 7.49 0.39 3.88
CA THR A 47 8.57 -0.54 4.24
C THR A 47 9.68 0.18 4.99
N ASP A 48 10.11 1.34 4.49
CA ASP A 48 11.14 2.14 5.12
C ASP A 48 10.70 2.67 6.49
N CYS A 49 9.44 3.09 6.61
CA CYS A 49 8.87 3.46 7.91
C CYS A 49 8.94 2.29 8.90
N PHE A 50 8.53 1.08 8.49
CA PHE A 50 8.60 -0.11 9.35
C PHE A 50 10.02 -0.52 9.71
N LEU A 51 10.99 -0.34 8.81
CA LEU A 51 12.39 -0.67 9.08
C LEU A 51 13.07 0.34 10.02
N ASP A 52 12.82 1.65 9.87
CA ASP A 52 13.29 2.67 10.83
C ASP A 52 12.67 2.44 12.22
N ALA A 53 11.40 2.06 12.25
CA ALA A 53 10.60 1.81 13.43
C ALA A 53 11.04 0.63 14.28
N CYS A 54 11.10 -0.53 13.63
CA CYS A 54 11.12 -1.84 14.26
C CYS A 54 12.49 -2.51 14.11
N GLY A 55 13.40 -1.89 13.34
CA GLY A 55 14.55 -2.58 12.78
C GLY A 55 14.13 -3.59 11.73
N GLY A 56 15.04 -4.51 11.41
CA GLY A 56 14.86 -5.51 10.36
C GLY A 56 15.81 -5.26 9.19
N GLN A 57 15.53 -5.91 8.06
CA GLN A 57 16.39 -5.87 6.89
C GLN A 57 15.56 -5.80 5.61
N LYS A 58 16.05 -5.04 4.61
CA LYS A 58 15.53 -5.15 3.24
C LYS A 58 15.96 -6.47 2.62
N ARG A 59 15.03 -7.13 1.94
CA ARG A 59 15.27 -8.33 1.12
C ARG A 59 14.92 -7.99 -0.32
N SER A 60 15.86 -8.22 -1.21
CA SER A 60 15.69 -8.02 -2.64
C SER A 60 15.29 -9.33 -3.32
N ALA A 61 14.44 -9.25 -4.33
CA ALA A 61 14.05 -10.37 -5.16
C ALA A 61 13.99 -9.94 -6.64
N ALA A 62 14.37 -10.86 -7.53
CA ALA A 62 14.11 -10.72 -8.95
C ALA A 62 12.62 -11.01 -9.21
N VAL A 63 11.93 -10.03 -9.78
CA VAL A 63 10.51 -10.06 -10.09
C VAL A 63 10.27 -9.52 -11.50
N THR A 64 9.02 -9.47 -11.89
CA THR A 64 8.55 -8.91 -13.14
C THR A 64 7.93 -7.54 -12.88
N ASP A 65 8.26 -6.57 -13.72
CA ASP A 65 7.65 -5.25 -13.71
C ASP A 65 6.17 -5.32 -14.18
N PRO A 66 5.44 -4.20 -14.17
CA PRO A 66 4.05 -4.18 -14.59
C PRO A 66 3.81 -4.60 -16.03
N PHE A 67 4.81 -4.56 -16.90
CA PHE A 67 4.69 -4.81 -18.33
C PHE A 67 5.30 -6.13 -18.80
N GLY A 68 5.89 -6.92 -17.89
CA GLY A 68 6.51 -8.20 -18.20
C GLY A 68 8.03 -8.19 -18.23
N ASP A 69 8.67 -7.04 -18.03
CA ASP A 69 10.12 -6.89 -18.07
C ASP A 69 10.77 -7.31 -16.72
N PRO A 70 12.03 -7.76 -16.68
CA PRO A 70 12.71 -8.08 -15.42
C PRO A 70 12.90 -6.84 -14.53
N LEU A 71 12.62 -6.97 -13.24
CA LEU A 71 12.77 -5.94 -12.22
C LEU A 71 13.42 -6.53 -10.96
N THR A 72 14.27 -5.77 -10.28
CA THR A 72 14.66 -6.10 -8.90
C THR A 72 13.85 -5.23 -7.95
N ALA A 73 12.99 -5.86 -7.15
CA ALA A 73 12.19 -5.18 -6.14
C ALA A 73 12.62 -5.62 -4.74
N CYS A 74 12.10 -4.96 -3.71
CA CYS A 74 12.43 -5.30 -2.33
C CYS A 74 11.21 -5.26 -1.40
N TYR A 75 11.34 -5.94 -0.27
CA TYR A 75 10.42 -5.92 0.85
C TYR A 75 11.20 -5.86 2.17
N GLY A 76 10.56 -5.45 3.26
CA GLY A 76 11.15 -5.42 4.59
C GLY A 76 10.88 -6.72 5.33
N LEU A 77 11.88 -7.29 6.00
CA LEU A 77 11.71 -8.40 6.93
C LEU A 77 12.02 -7.92 8.34
N LEU A 78 10.99 -7.91 9.20
CA LEU A 78 11.08 -7.48 10.58
C LEU A 78 11.65 -8.61 11.47
N PRO A 79 12.22 -8.29 12.65
CA PRO A 79 12.82 -9.28 13.55
C PRO A 79 11.85 -10.37 14.03
N ASP A 80 10.55 -10.08 14.03
CA ASP A 80 9.49 -11.00 14.46
C ASP A 80 8.94 -11.90 13.33
N GLY A 81 9.63 -11.93 12.19
CA GLY A 81 9.27 -12.72 11.02
C GLY A 81 8.18 -12.10 10.13
N THR A 82 7.78 -10.85 10.38
CA THR A 82 6.80 -10.15 9.53
C THR A 82 7.47 -9.61 8.27
N ALA A 83 6.95 -9.95 7.10
CA ALA A 83 7.35 -9.33 5.84
C ALA A 83 6.41 -8.17 5.48
N VAL A 84 6.99 -7.01 5.16
CA VAL A 84 6.30 -5.79 4.72
C VAL A 84 6.57 -5.58 3.24
N ILE A 85 5.53 -5.77 2.42
CA ILE A 85 5.59 -5.67 0.97
C ILE A 85 4.78 -4.44 0.55
N GLU A 86 5.30 -3.67 -0.40
CA GLU A 86 4.56 -2.61 -1.07
C GLU A 86 4.17 -3.04 -2.47
N CYS A 87 2.91 -2.81 -2.85
CA CYS A 87 2.47 -2.94 -4.23
C CYS A 87 3.31 -2.05 -5.15
N ALA A 88 3.63 -0.82 -4.71
CA ALA A 88 4.46 0.13 -5.44
C ALA A 88 5.89 -0.36 -5.74
N ALA A 89 6.42 -1.33 -4.98
CA ALA A 89 7.77 -1.84 -5.18
C ALA A 89 7.91 -2.64 -6.49
N ALA A 90 6.84 -3.28 -6.95
CA ALA A 90 6.83 -4.07 -8.19
C ALA A 90 5.76 -3.59 -9.20
N ALA A 91 4.75 -2.86 -8.74
CA ALA A 91 3.60 -2.42 -9.53
C ALA A 91 3.18 -0.98 -9.28
N GLY A 92 4.15 -0.08 -9.04
CA GLY A 92 3.94 1.33 -8.79
C GLY A 92 3.82 2.20 -10.04
N LEU A 93 3.28 3.41 -9.85
CA LEU A 93 3.28 4.47 -10.86
C LEU A 93 4.68 4.81 -11.42
N PRO A 94 5.77 4.85 -10.62
CA PRO A 94 7.10 5.16 -11.15
C PRO A 94 7.57 4.18 -12.24
N GLN A 95 7.22 2.89 -12.13
CA GLN A 95 7.59 1.88 -13.15
C GLN A 95 6.83 2.07 -14.47
N ALA A 96 5.73 2.84 -14.48
CA ALA A 96 4.93 3.13 -15.66
C ALA A 96 5.17 4.54 -16.22
N GLU A 97 6.14 5.29 -15.69
CA GLU A 97 6.45 6.63 -16.15
C GLU A 97 6.81 6.63 -17.65
N GLY A 98 6.19 7.54 -18.40
CA GLY A 98 6.34 7.64 -19.86
C GLY A 98 5.60 6.57 -20.68
N ARG A 99 4.94 5.59 -20.05
CA ARG A 99 4.25 4.47 -20.73
C ARG A 99 2.97 4.00 -20.00
N LEU A 100 2.24 4.93 -19.40
CA LEU A 100 1.02 4.65 -18.63
C LEU A 100 -0.01 3.88 -19.46
N ASP A 101 -0.29 2.63 -19.06
CA ASP A 101 -1.28 1.76 -19.71
C ASP A 101 -1.91 0.79 -18.66
N PRO A 102 -3.02 1.19 -18.01
CA PRO A 102 -3.64 0.37 -16.97
C PRO A 102 -4.33 -0.89 -17.53
N GLU A 103 -4.48 -1.01 -18.86
CA GLU A 103 -5.05 -2.18 -19.53
C GLU A 103 -4.05 -3.33 -19.64
N ARG A 104 -2.77 -3.01 -19.79
CA ARG A 104 -1.69 -3.99 -19.97
C ARG A 104 -0.89 -4.28 -18.71
N THR A 105 -0.96 -3.41 -17.72
CA THR A 105 -0.19 -3.57 -16.48
C THR A 105 -0.67 -4.75 -15.65
N THR A 106 0.26 -5.44 -14.97
CA THR A 106 0.00 -6.60 -14.11
C THR A 106 0.58 -6.43 -12.71
N THR A 107 -0.06 -7.05 -11.72
CA THR A 107 0.44 -7.18 -10.34
C THR A 107 1.33 -8.40 -10.12
N TYR A 108 1.75 -9.10 -11.19
CA TYR A 108 2.51 -10.35 -11.11
C TYR A 108 3.77 -10.25 -10.22
N GLY A 109 4.56 -9.18 -10.38
CA GLY A 109 5.73 -8.94 -9.54
C GLY A 109 5.44 -8.79 -8.04
N VAL A 110 4.25 -8.26 -7.68
CA VAL A 110 3.81 -8.18 -6.28
C VAL A 110 3.57 -9.58 -5.72
N GLY A 111 2.95 -10.47 -6.51
CA GLY A 111 2.78 -11.87 -6.12
C GLY A 111 4.11 -12.62 -5.99
N GLN A 112 5.10 -12.32 -6.85
CA GLN A 112 6.44 -12.87 -6.71
C GLN A 112 7.14 -12.40 -5.43
N LEU A 113 6.97 -11.14 -5.01
CA LEU A 113 7.48 -10.68 -3.71
C LEU A 113 6.82 -11.42 -2.53
N LEU A 114 5.50 -11.63 -2.60
CA LEU A 114 4.78 -12.38 -1.58
C LEU A 114 5.25 -13.84 -1.53
N ALA A 115 5.38 -14.50 -2.69
CA ALA A 115 5.91 -15.86 -2.79
C ALA A 115 7.33 -15.95 -2.21
N HIS A 116 8.21 -15.03 -2.62
CA HIS A 116 9.57 -14.97 -2.10
C HIS A 116 9.60 -14.81 -0.58
N ALA A 117 8.75 -13.94 -0.01
CA ALA A 117 8.67 -13.78 1.44
C ALA A 117 8.21 -15.08 2.14
N LEU A 118 7.23 -15.78 1.58
CA LEU A 118 6.73 -17.05 2.10
C LEU A 118 7.78 -18.17 2.01
N ASP A 119 8.48 -18.30 0.88
CA ASP A 119 9.57 -19.26 0.67
C ASP A 119 10.71 -19.06 1.67
N HIS A 120 10.90 -17.83 2.14
CA HIS A 120 11.90 -17.47 3.14
C HIS A 120 11.35 -17.46 4.58
N GLY A 121 10.20 -18.11 4.82
CA GLY A 121 9.68 -18.40 6.15
C GLY A 121 9.02 -17.20 6.84
N ALA A 122 8.51 -16.22 6.08
CA ALA A 122 7.72 -15.13 6.66
C ALA A 122 6.54 -15.70 7.47
N GLN A 123 6.44 -15.25 8.72
CA GLN A 123 5.42 -15.70 9.67
C GLN A 123 4.13 -14.89 9.53
N ARG A 124 4.23 -13.67 9.02
CA ARG A 124 3.13 -12.73 8.76
C ARG A 124 3.47 -11.91 7.52
N LEU A 125 2.45 -11.54 6.76
CA LEU A 125 2.56 -10.66 5.60
C LEU A 125 1.79 -9.37 5.86
N ILE A 126 2.39 -8.24 5.50
CA ILE A 126 1.75 -6.95 5.38
C ILE A 126 1.90 -6.51 3.93
N LEU A 127 0.78 -6.16 3.29
CA LEU A 127 0.78 -5.64 1.93
C LEU A 127 0.22 -4.21 1.92
N GLY A 128 1.06 -3.26 1.54
CA GLY A 128 0.67 -1.89 1.22
C GLY A 128 0.14 -1.76 -0.20
N LEU A 129 -1.04 -1.16 -0.39
CA LEU A 129 -1.69 -1.03 -1.69
C LEU A 129 -1.54 0.33 -2.38
N GLY A 130 -0.94 1.31 -1.72
CA GLY A 130 -0.86 2.67 -2.27
C GLY A 130 0.06 2.75 -3.50
N GLY A 131 -0.24 3.69 -4.39
CA GLY A 131 0.65 4.07 -5.49
C GLY A 131 0.69 3.14 -6.70
N SER A 132 -0.28 2.23 -6.87
CA SER A 132 -0.23 1.26 -7.98
C SER A 132 -0.49 1.87 -9.36
N CYS A 133 0.11 1.30 -10.41
CA CYS A 133 -0.17 1.62 -11.81
C CYS A 133 -1.16 0.64 -12.49
N THR A 134 -1.61 -0.38 -11.76
CA THR A 134 -2.34 -1.54 -12.30
C THR A 134 -3.87 -1.44 -12.17
N ASN A 135 -4.58 -2.17 -13.03
CA ASN A 135 -6.02 -2.40 -12.91
C ASN A 135 -6.44 -3.82 -13.37
N ASP A 136 -5.70 -4.83 -12.90
CA ASP A 136 -5.85 -6.24 -13.29
C ASP A 136 -6.66 -7.09 -12.30
N GLY A 137 -7.32 -6.49 -11.31
CA GLY A 137 -8.07 -7.24 -10.29
C GLY A 137 -7.20 -8.04 -9.32
N GLY A 138 -5.88 -7.82 -9.30
CA GLY A 138 -4.93 -8.67 -8.58
C GLY A 138 -4.71 -10.06 -9.20
N CYS A 139 -5.23 -10.31 -10.40
CA CYS A 139 -5.05 -11.59 -11.07
C CYS A 139 -3.56 -11.90 -11.33
N GLY A 140 -2.74 -10.88 -11.61
CA GLY A 140 -1.29 -11.05 -11.71
C GLY A 140 -0.68 -11.61 -10.43
N ALA A 141 -0.93 -10.95 -9.29
CA ALA A 141 -0.42 -11.40 -8.00
C ALA A 141 -0.92 -12.81 -7.64
N ALA A 142 -2.19 -13.10 -7.93
CA ALA A 142 -2.79 -14.43 -7.79
C ALA A 142 -2.04 -15.50 -8.57
N ALA A 143 -1.75 -15.20 -9.84
CA ALA A 143 -1.10 -16.13 -10.74
C ALA A 143 0.34 -16.43 -10.30
N ALA A 144 1.08 -15.42 -9.86
CA ALA A 144 2.42 -15.60 -9.30
C ALA A 144 2.42 -16.44 -8.01
N LEU A 145 1.32 -16.44 -7.26
CA LEU A 145 1.10 -17.28 -6.09
C LEU A 145 0.46 -18.64 -6.41
N GLY A 146 0.31 -19.00 -7.69
CA GLY A 146 -0.09 -20.34 -8.13
C GLY A 146 -1.56 -20.51 -8.52
N ALA A 147 -2.35 -19.43 -8.56
CA ALA A 147 -3.68 -19.48 -9.17
C ALA A 147 -3.57 -19.63 -10.70
N LEU A 148 -4.45 -20.45 -11.29
CA LEU A 148 -4.55 -20.60 -12.74
C LEU A 148 -5.85 -19.98 -13.24
N PHE A 149 -5.74 -19.19 -14.29
CA PHE A 149 -6.87 -18.56 -14.97
C PHE A 149 -7.00 -19.14 -16.37
N TYR A 150 -8.22 -19.42 -16.80
CA TYR A 150 -8.49 -20.02 -18.11
C TYR A 150 -9.39 -19.15 -18.96
N ASP A 151 -9.15 -19.14 -20.26
CA ASP A 151 -10.05 -18.52 -21.25
C ASP A 151 -11.19 -19.47 -21.64
N ARG A 152 -12.09 -19.03 -22.53
CA ARG A 152 -13.22 -19.87 -23.01
C ARG A 152 -12.77 -21.10 -23.81
N GLN A 153 -11.53 -21.15 -24.25
CA GLN A 153 -10.94 -22.27 -24.99
C GLN A 153 -10.21 -23.25 -24.05
N GLY A 154 -10.22 -22.98 -22.74
CA GLY A 154 -9.52 -23.78 -21.74
C GLY A 154 -8.01 -23.53 -21.69
N ARG A 155 -7.51 -22.45 -22.33
CA ARG A 155 -6.08 -22.11 -22.31
C ARG A 155 -5.76 -21.27 -21.09
N SER A 156 -4.65 -21.57 -20.43
CA SER A 156 -4.20 -20.80 -19.28
C SER A 156 -3.50 -19.51 -19.71
N PHE A 157 -3.75 -18.42 -18.98
CA PHE A 157 -3.10 -17.13 -19.18
C PHE A 157 -3.02 -16.33 -17.87
N VAL A 158 -2.21 -15.27 -17.84
CA VAL A 158 -2.19 -14.31 -16.72
C VAL A 158 -3.06 -13.11 -17.10
N PRO A 159 -4.18 -12.87 -16.40
CA PRO A 159 -5.05 -11.75 -16.74
C PRO A 159 -4.42 -10.39 -16.43
N THR A 160 -4.53 -9.48 -17.39
CA THR A 160 -4.39 -8.02 -17.24
C THR A 160 -5.74 -7.34 -17.39
N GLY A 161 -5.82 -6.03 -17.13
CA GLY A 161 -7.05 -5.24 -17.17
C GLY A 161 -7.92 -5.46 -18.42
N ILE A 162 -7.32 -5.45 -19.62
CA ILE A 162 -8.06 -5.65 -20.90
C ILE A 162 -8.53 -7.08 -21.12
N THR A 163 -7.81 -8.06 -20.58
CA THR A 163 -8.08 -9.49 -20.78
C THR A 163 -9.04 -10.08 -19.75
N LEU A 164 -9.40 -9.33 -18.70
CA LEU A 164 -10.34 -9.79 -17.68
C LEU A 164 -11.65 -10.31 -18.27
N SER A 165 -12.13 -9.69 -19.35
CA SER A 165 -13.37 -10.11 -20.06
C SER A 165 -13.30 -11.50 -20.72
N GLN A 166 -12.11 -12.06 -20.89
CA GLN A 166 -11.87 -13.36 -21.53
C GLN A 166 -11.90 -14.52 -20.53
N LEU A 167 -11.87 -14.21 -19.23
CA LEU A 167 -11.81 -15.18 -18.17
C LEU A 167 -13.03 -16.10 -18.17
N SER A 168 -12.84 -17.41 -18.04
CA SER A 168 -13.92 -18.40 -18.02
C SER A 168 -13.95 -19.18 -16.71
N ALA A 169 -12.79 -19.50 -16.15
CA ALA A 169 -12.64 -20.30 -14.95
C ALA A 169 -11.37 -19.93 -14.18
N ILE A 170 -11.40 -20.19 -12.87
CA ILE A 170 -10.28 -20.00 -11.96
C ILE A 170 -10.03 -21.32 -11.23
N ASP A 171 -8.77 -21.72 -11.13
CA ASP A 171 -8.32 -22.87 -10.36
C ASP A 171 -7.29 -22.43 -9.30
N LEU A 172 -7.54 -22.85 -8.07
CA LEU A 172 -6.78 -22.43 -6.89
C LEU A 172 -6.04 -23.58 -6.20
N ARG A 173 -6.12 -24.78 -6.77
CA ARG A 173 -5.46 -25.96 -6.19
C ARG A 173 -3.94 -25.81 -6.14
N GLY A 174 -3.38 -25.00 -7.03
CA GLY A 174 -1.95 -24.70 -7.11
C GLY A 174 -1.47 -23.55 -6.23
N LEU A 175 -2.34 -22.95 -5.40
CA LEU A 175 -1.95 -21.82 -4.55
C LEU A 175 -0.79 -22.18 -3.63
N HIS A 176 0.08 -21.20 -3.39
CA HIS A 176 1.24 -21.34 -2.52
C HIS A 176 0.81 -21.86 -1.14
N PRO A 177 1.33 -23.01 -0.66
CA PRO A 177 0.78 -23.72 0.49
C PRO A 177 0.83 -22.90 1.79
N ALA A 178 1.88 -22.07 1.96
CA ALA A 178 2.03 -21.22 3.13
C ALA A 178 0.96 -20.10 3.23
N LEU A 179 0.19 -19.79 2.18
CA LEU A 179 -0.91 -18.83 2.26
C LEU A 179 -2.02 -19.28 3.21
N HIS A 180 -2.19 -20.59 3.40
CA HIS A 180 -3.21 -21.13 4.31
C HIS A 180 -2.88 -20.89 5.78
N THR A 181 -1.60 -20.75 6.13
CA THR A 181 -1.13 -20.67 7.52
C THR A 181 -0.56 -19.29 7.86
N THR A 182 -0.16 -18.51 6.86
CA THR A 182 0.46 -17.19 7.07
C THR A 182 -0.60 -16.09 7.04
N PRO A 183 -0.77 -15.31 8.12
CA PRO A 183 -1.71 -14.19 8.13
C PRO A 183 -1.28 -13.09 7.16
N LEU A 184 -2.22 -12.62 6.34
CA LEU A 184 -2.01 -11.48 5.45
C LEU A 184 -2.82 -10.28 5.95
N THR A 185 -2.15 -9.17 6.24
CA THR A 185 -2.80 -7.89 6.51
C THR A 185 -2.63 -6.99 5.31
N VAL A 186 -3.74 -6.46 4.80
CA VAL A 186 -3.68 -5.51 3.68
C VAL A 186 -4.03 -4.11 4.18
N MET A 187 -3.12 -3.18 3.93
CA MET A 187 -3.25 -1.77 4.30
C MET A 187 -4.05 -1.06 3.21
N CYS A 188 -5.27 -0.67 3.57
CA CYS A 188 -6.21 -0.01 2.67
C CYS A 188 -6.87 1.16 3.40
N ASP A 189 -6.77 2.35 2.81
CA ASP A 189 -7.29 3.62 3.32
C ASP A 189 -8.58 4.07 2.61
N ILE A 190 -8.92 3.42 1.50
CA ILE A 190 -10.11 3.71 0.71
C ILE A 190 -11.27 2.75 1.00
N ARG A 191 -12.48 3.16 0.64
CA ARG A 191 -13.70 2.36 0.79
C ARG A 191 -14.38 2.01 -0.53
N ASN A 192 -13.76 2.38 -1.64
CA ASN A 192 -14.29 2.20 -2.99
C ASN A 192 -14.60 0.72 -3.27
N PRO A 193 -15.76 0.41 -3.88
CA PRO A 193 -16.05 -0.94 -4.35
C PRO A 193 -15.12 -1.34 -5.50
N LEU A 194 -15.16 -2.62 -5.88
CA LEU A 194 -14.36 -3.10 -7.02
C LEU A 194 -14.71 -2.38 -8.32
N TYR A 195 -16.00 -2.27 -8.62
CA TYR A 195 -16.54 -1.73 -9.87
C TYR A 195 -17.75 -0.82 -9.59
N GLY A 196 -18.24 -0.16 -10.64
CA GLY A 196 -19.33 0.82 -10.58
C GLY A 196 -18.82 2.25 -10.61
N PRO A 197 -19.71 3.25 -10.46
CA PRO A 197 -19.36 4.67 -10.58
C PRO A 197 -18.29 5.10 -9.56
N ASP A 198 -18.31 4.54 -8.36
CA ASP A 198 -17.29 4.76 -7.33
C ASP A 198 -16.19 3.67 -7.32
N GLY A 199 -16.15 2.81 -8.34
CA GLY A 199 -15.29 1.63 -8.42
C GLY A 199 -13.83 1.92 -8.74
N ALA A 200 -12.99 0.88 -8.72
CA ALA A 200 -11.54 0.99 -8.91
C ALA A 200 -11.17 1.67 -10.23
N ALA A 201 -11.79 1.20 -11.33
CA ALA A 201 -11.52 1.71 -12.67
C ALA A 201 -11.97 3.18 -12.80
N CYS A 202 -13.19 3.50 -12.38
CA CYS A 202 -13.77 4.84 -12.52
C CYS A 202 -13.02 5.90 -11.71
N VAL A 203 -12.54 5.55 -10.51
CA VAL A 203 -11.91 6.52 -9.60
C VAL A 203 -10.40 6.61 -9.79
N PHE A 204 -9.72 5.48 -10.02
CA PHE A 204 -8.24 5.43 -9.99
C PHE A 204 -7.58 5.12 -11.33
N ALA A 205 -8.28 4.62 -12.35
CA ALA A 205 -7.66 4.39 -13.65
C ALA A 205 -7.30 5.69 -14.42
N PRO A 206 -8.05 6.82 -14.30
CA PRO A 206 -7.68 8.04 -15.01
C PRO A 206 -6.29 8.57 -14.65
N GLN A 207 -5.92 8.59 -13.37
CA GLN A 207 -4.56 8.96 -12.93
C GLN A 207 -3.48 7.96 -13.36
N LYS A 208 -3.87 6.77 -13.85
CA LYS A 208 -2.98 5.73 -14.40
C LYS A 208 -2.94 5.77 -15.93
N GLY A 209 -3.56 6.76 -16.58
CA GLY A 209 -3.55 6.93 -18.04
C GLY A 209 -4.80 6.42 -18.78
N ALA A 210 -5.86 6.00 -18.08
CA ALA A 210 -7.09 5.56 -18.74
C ALA A 210 -7.93 6.74 -19.26
N ASP A 211 -8.34 6.67 -20.53
CA ASP A 211 -9.43 7.49 -21.06
C ASP A 211 -10.82 6.91 -20.68
N ASN A 212 -11.90 7.61 -21.03
CA ASN A 212 -13.26 7.17 -20.69
C ASN A 212 -13.64 5.79 -21.26
N ALA A 213 -13.12 5.45 -22.45
CA ALA A 213 -13.39 4.17 -23.08
C ALA A 213 -12.64 3.03 -22.37
N CYS A 214 -11.38 3.27 -22.01
CA CYS A 214 -10.54 2.41 -21.20
C CYS A 214 -11.17 2.17 -19.82
N VAL A 215 -11.60 3.23 -19.12
CA VAL A 215 -12.33 3.13 -17.84
C VAL A 215 -13.54 2.21 -17.97
N SER A 216 -14.34 2.39 -19.03
CA SER A 216 -15.54 1.57 -19.26
C SER A 216 -15.20 0.09 -19.50
N ARG A 217 -14.14 -0.21 -20.26
CA ARG A 217 -13.67 -1.59 -20.48
C ARG A 217 -13.13 -2.21 -19.20
N LEU A 218 -12.32 -1.49 -18.45
CA LEU A 218 -11.74 -1.94 -17.18
C LEU A 218 -12.83 -2.23 -16.14
N ASP A 219 -13.82 -1.34 -15.98
CA ASP A 219 -14.94 -1.56 -15.07
C ASP A 219 -15.76 -2.80 -15.45
N ALA A 220 -16.05 -2.98 -16.76
CA ALA A 220 -16.73 -4.17 -17.25
C ALA A 220 -15.91 -5.45 -17.03
N GLY A 221 -14.59 -5.39 -17.20
CA GLY A 221 -13.66 -6.47 -16.91
C GLY A 221 -13.69 -6.87 -15.43
N LEU A 222 -13.63 -5.89 -14.53
CA LEU A 222 -13.74 -6.12 -13.08
C LEU A 222 -15.09 -6.72 -12.68
N ARG A 223 -16.20 -6.24 -13.26
CA ARG A 223 -17.53 -6.87 -13.07
C ARG A 223 -17.56 -8.32 -13.55
N HIS A 224 -16.86 -8.62 -14.63
CA HIS A 224 -16.79 -9.98 -15.15
C HIS A 224 -15.95 -10.88 -14.24
N LEU A 225 -14.79 -10.40 -13.78
CA LEU A 225 -13.96 -11.09 -12.81
C LEU A 225 -14.75 -11.46 -11.54
N ALA A 226 -15.49 -10.51 -10.97
CA ALA A 226 -16.31 -10.76 -9.78
C ALA A 226 -17.32 -11.90 -9.98
N ARG A 227 -17.99 -11.94 -11.14
CA ARG A 227 -18.92 -13.02 -11.51
C ARG A 227 -18.22 -14.38 -11.64
N VAL A 228 -17.05 -14.43 -12.27
CA VAL A 228 -16.30 -15.69 -12.42
C VAL A 228 -15.80 -16.19 -11.07
N ILE A 229 -15.35 -15.30 -10.19
CA ILE A 229 -14.92 -15.66 -8.82
C ILE A 229 -16.11 -16.23 -8.04
N ALA A 230 -17.26 -15.55 -8.06
CA ALA A 230 -18.48 -16.02 -7.40
C ALA A 230 -18.89 -17.43 -7.88
N ALA A 231 -18.83 -17.65 -9.20
CA ALA A 231 -19.13 -18.96 -9.80
C ALA A 231 -18.12 -20.04 -9.42
N SER A 232 -16.82 -19.73 -9.46
CA SER A 232 -15.72 -20.69 -9.22
C SER A 232 -15.57 -21.05 -7.73
N LEU A 233 -15.89 -20.12 -6.83
CA LEU A 233 -15.79 -20.32 -5.37
C LEU A 233 -17.10 -20.75 -4.71
N HIS A 234 -18.20 -20.82 -5.48
CA HIS A 234 -19.55 -21.04 -4.94
C HIS A 234 -19.94 -20.07 -3.82
N THR A 235 -19.44 -18.83 -3.88
CA THR A 235 -19.74 -17.76 -2.93
C THR A 235 -20.67 -16.72 -3.56
N PRO A 236 -21.58 -16.10 -2.79
CA PRO A 236 -22.41 -15.02 -3.32
C PRO A 236 -21.55 -13.87 -3.85
N GLU A 237 -21.97 -13.27 -4.96
CA GLU A 237 -21.35 -12.07 -5.55
C GLU A 237 -21.50 -10.91 -4.55
N LEU A 238 -20.47 -10.66 -3.75
CA LEU A 238 -20.47 -9.58 -2.78
C LEU A 238 -19.24 -8.72 -3.03
N PRO A 239 -19.34 -7.61 -3.78
CA PRO A 239 -18.34 -6.56 -3.68
C PRO A 239 -18.32 -6.07 -2.22
N ARG A 240 -17.27 -6.40 -1.48
CA ARG A 240 -17.06 -5.89 -0.13
C ARG A 240 -16.56 -4.46 -0.22
N ARG A 241 -16.78 -3.70 0.87
CA ARG A 241 -16.19 -2.36 1.00
C ARG A 241 -14.66 -2.50 0.92
N SER A 242 -14.02 -1.63 0.15
CA SER A 242 -12.55 -1.54 -0.06
C SER A 242 -11.96 -2.46 -1.12
N ASP A 243 -12.75 -3.32 -1.77
CA ASP A 243 -12.26 -4.26 -2.78
C ASP A 243 -11.62 -3.58 -4.01
N GLY A 244 -11.92 -2.30 -4.26
CA GLY A 244 -11.33 -1.54 -5.38
C GLY A 244 -9.89 -1.06 -5.19
N ALA A 245 -9.29 -1.27 -4.02
CA ALA A 245 -7.92 -0.83 -3.76
C ALA A 245 -6.90 -1.54 -4.67
N ALA A 246 -5.90 -0.77 -5.10
CA ALA A 246 -4.87 -1.20 -6.06
C ALA A 246 -5.43 -1.93 -7.29
N GLY A 247 -6.59 -1.49 -7.83
CA GLY A 247 -7.14 -2.08 -9.05
C GLY A 247 -7.84 -3.43 -8.84
N GLY A 248 -8.18 -3.79 -7.60
CA GLY A 248 -8.99 -4.98 -7.30
C GLY A 248 -8.26 -6.11 -6.57
N ILE A 249 -7.02 -5.89 -6.12
CA ILE A 249 -6.14 -6.95 -5.61
C ILE A 249 -6.71 -7.72 -4.41
N LEU A 250 -7.62 -7.10 -3.67
CA LEU A 250 -8.28 -7.66 -2.49
C LEU A 250 -9.33 -8.74 -2.80
N ILE A 251 -9.78 -8.84 -4.05
CA ILE A 251 -10.77 -9.83 -4.48
C ILE A 251 -10.14 -11.19 -4.85
N CYS A 252 -8.81 -11.23 -4.98
CA CYS A 252 -8.11 -12.48 -5.19
C CYS A 252 -8.36 -13.48 -4.04
N PRO A 253 -8.51 -14.79 -4.32
CA PRO A 253 -8.72 -15.85 -3.32
C PRO A 253 -7.65 -16.00 -2.22
N MET A 254 -6.61 -15.15 -2.24
CA MET A 254 -5.73 -14.89 -1.09
C MET A 254 -6.47 -14.39 0.16
N SER A 255 -7.78 -14.12 0.07
CA SER A 255 -8.62 -13.65 1.17
C SER A 255 -8.84 -14.67 2.30
N TRP A 256 -8.45 -15.94 2.13
CA TRP A 256 -8.73 -17.03 3.10
C TRP A 256 -8.05 -16.85 4.47
N ASN A 257 -7.09 -15.92 4.58
CA ASN A 257 -6.51 -15.48 5.86
C ASN A 257 -6.17 -13.97 5.85
N CYS A 258 -6.96 -13.19 5.10
CA CYS A 258 -6.73 -11.76 4.91
C CYS A 258 -7.57 -10.90 5.86
N THR A 259 -6.91 -9.98 6.57
CA THR A 259 -7.60 -8.91 7.29
C THR A 259 -7.31 -7.58 6.62
N THR A 260 -8.36 -6.89 6.15
CA THR A 260 -8.24 -5.48 5.76
C THR A 260 -8.23 -4.63 7.02
N SER A 261 -7.23 -3.76 7.14
CA SER A 261 -7.14 -2.84 8.27
C SER A 261 -6.96 -1.41 7.76
N PRO A 262 -7.70 -0.43 8.30
CA PRO A 262 -7.41 0.97 8.04
C PRO A 262 -5.95 1.23 8.42
N THR A 263 -5.17 1.76 7.48
CA THR A 263 -3.72 1.93 7.65
C THR A 263 -3.37 2.61 8.98
N ARG A 264 -4.11 3.67 9.35
CA ARG A 264 -3.92 4.43 10.60
C ARG A 264 -4.11 3.58 11.87
N ARG A 265 -5.02 2.60 11.84
CA ARG A 265 -5.31 1.71 12.98
C ARG A 265 -4.24 0.64 13.13
N TRP A 266 -3.73 0.14 12.00
CA TRP A 266 -2.75 -0.94 12.04
C TRP A 266 -1.36 -0.43 12.40
N MET A 267 -0.98 0.75 11.89
CA MET A 267 0.21 1.42 12.38
C MET A 267 0.13 1.53 13.90
N SER A 268 -0.89 2.16 14.47
CA SER A 268 -0.96 2.34 15.93
C SER A 268 -0.87 1.03 16.73
N SER A 269 -1.49 -0.06 16.27
CA SER A 269 -1.38 -1.38 16.93
C SER A 269 0.00 -2.03 16.78
N SER A 270 0.62 -1.94 15.61
CA SER A 270 1.88 -2.61 15.31
C SER A 270 3.07 -1.87 15.91
N TRP A 271 3.01 -0.54 15.99
CA TRP A 271 3.92 0.24 16.82
C TRP A 271 3.80 -0.16 18.29
N THR A 272 2.58 -0.35 18.81
CA THR A 272 2.39 -0.78 20.20
C THR A 272 2.97 -2.18 20.47
N ALA A 273 2.98 -3.07 19.48
CA ALA A 273 3.56 -4.41 19.57
C ALA A 273 5.10 -4.41 19.40
N ALA A 274 5.62 -3.68 18.42
CA ALA A 274 7.06 -3.51 18.19
C ALA A 274 7.76 -2.79 19.36
N CYS A 275 7.08 -1.81 19.98
CA CYS A 275 7.57 -1.12 21.19
C CYS A 275 7.70 -2.03 22.42
N ARG A 276 7.18 -3.27 22.41
CA ARG A 276 7.36 -4.23 23.53
C ARG A 276 8.61 -5.10 23.40
N THR A 277 9.23 -5.17 22.22
CA THR A 277 10.25 -6.19 21.91
C THR A 277 11.65 -5.62 21.70
N THR A 278 11.81 -4.31 21.46
CA THR A 278 13.12 -3.68 21.31
C THR A 278 13.65 -3.11 22.64
N SER A 279 14.85 -3.56 23.05
CA SER A 279 15.58 -3.14 24.26
C SER A 279 16.02 -1.66 24.29
N TRP A 280 15.59 -0.86 23.30
CA TRP A 280 15.88 0.56 23.15
C TRP A 280 15.01 1.47 24.05
N TRP A 281 14.03 0.91 24.77
CA TRP A 281 13.03 1.66 25.53
C TRP A 281 13.26 1.59 27.04
N SER A 282 13.77 2.67 27.64
CA SER A 282 13.69 2.83 29.11
C SER A 282 12.22 2.91 29.56
N PRO A 283 11.86 2.34 30.73
CA PRO A 283 10.49 2.29 31.28
C PRO A 283 9.75 3.64 31.30
N ALA A 284 10.49 4.75 31.35
CA ALA A 284 9.96 6.11 31.30
C ALA A 284 9.29 6.52 29.97
N ARG A 285 9.45 5.76 28.86
CA ARG A 285 8.79 6.05 27.56
C ARG A 285 7.49 5.25 27.32
N ALA A 286 7.29 4.11 27.99
CA ALA A 286 6.14 3.22 27.77
C ALA A 286 4.79 3.75 28.31
N GLY A 287 4.81 4.63 29.31
CA GLY A 287 3.59 5.10 29.99
C GLY A 287 2.75 6.14 29.25
N TRP A 288 3.24 6.74 28.16
CA TRP A 288 2.63 7.93 27.55
C TRP A 288 1.89 7.67 26.24
N MET A 289 2.29 6.67 25.45
CA MET A 289 1.69 6.41 24.12
C MET A 289 0.20 6.07 24.13
N PRO A 290 -0.35 5.28 25.08
CA PRO A 290 -1.79 5.02 25.11
C PRO A 290 -2.63 6.31 25.19
N ARG A 291 -2.10 7.37 25.81
CA ARG A 291 -2.78 8.67 25.96
C ARG A 291 -2.70 9.55 24.72
N VAL A 292 -1.62 9.48 23.95
CA VAL A 292 -1.46 10.24 22.69
C VAL A 292 -2.37 9.67 21.60
N TRP A 293 -2.54 8.35 21.54
CA TRP A 293 -3.37 7.69 20.52
C TRP A 293 -4.88 7.75 20.81
N THR A 294 -5.29 7.97 22.07
CA THR A 294 -6.69 8.25 22.45
C THR A 294 -7.07 9.73 22.29
N ALA A 295 -6.12 10.63 22.03
CA ALA A 295 -6.41 12.03 21.84
C ALA A 295 -7.18 12.23 20.52
N ARG A 296 -8.26 13.02 20.54
CA ARG A 296 -8.94 13.46 19.32
C ARG A 296 -7.98 14.30 18.50
N TRP A 297 -7.63 13.80 17.31
CA TRP A 297 -6.88 14.54 16.31
C TRP A 297 -7.79 15.61 15.71
N SER A 298 -7.60 16.87 16.10
CA SER A 298 -8.26 17.99 15.45
C SER A 298 -7.48 18.35 14.18
N ALA A 299 -8.05 18.08 13.01
CA ALA A 299 -7.55 18.59 11.72
C ALA A 299 -7.91 20.08 11.52
N VAL A 300 -7.87 20.88 12.58
CA VAL A 300 -8.18 22.31 12.53
C VAL A 300 -6.89 23.07 12.80
N TRP A 301 -6.24 23.47 11.73
CA TRP A 301 -5.28 24.57 11.78
C TRP A 301 -6.12 25.84 12.02
N PRO A 302 -5.96 26.57 13.15
CA PRO A 302 -6.46 27.93 13.18
C PRO A 302 -5.69 28.69 12.11
N ALA A 303 -6.41 29.25 11.12
CA ALA A 303 -5.81 30.11 10.11
C ALA A 303 -4.88 31.10 10.83
N ALA A 304 -3.58 31.00 10.56
CA ALA A 304 -2.63 31.96 11.08
C ALA A 304 -3.07 33.33 10.56
N ALA A 305 -3.43 34.23 11.47
CA ALA A 305 -3.74 35.60 11.13
C ALA A 305 -2.57 36.15 10.31
N ALA A 306 -2.86 36.56 9.07
CA ALA A 306 -1.86 37.20 8.22
C ALA A 306 -1.24 38.37 8.99
N PRO A 307 0.09 38.50 9.05
CA PRO A 307 0.70 39.67 9.64
C PRO A 307 0.27 40.89 8.82
N THR A 308 -0.34 41.85 9.50
CA THR A 308 -0.71 43.15 8.94
C THR A 308 0.55 43.80 8.35
N ALA A 309 0.56 43.94 7.03
CA ALA A 309 1.62 44.67 6.34
C ALA A 309 1.61 46.12 6.82
N SER A 310 2.66 46.51 7.54
CA SER A 310 2.96 47.92 7.79
C SER A 310 3.46 48.55 6.47
N PRO A 311 2.95 49.72 6.06
CA PRO A 311 3.42 50.35 4.83
C PRO A 311 4.84 50.87 5.03
N ARG A 312 5.80 50.33 4.28
CA ARG A 312 7.16 50.90 4.18
C ARG A 312 7.08 52.31 3.57
N PRO A 313 7.85 53.30 4.08
CA PRO A 313 7.89 54.62 3.49
C PRO A 313 8.58 54.57 2.11
N ARG A 314 7.97 55.21 1.11
CA ARG A 314 8.56 55.42 -0.21
C ARG A 314 9.76 56.35 -0.07
N THR A 315 10.96 55.85 -0.31
CA THR A 315 12.13 56.67 -0.60
C THR A 315 12.08 57.10 -2.06
N THR A 316 11.81 58.38 -2.30
CA THR A 316 12.08 59.06 -3.57
C THR A 316 13.59 59.29 -3.70
N ALA A 317 14.22 58.75 -4.74
CA ALA A 317 15.53 59.22 -5.20
C ALA A 317 15.32 60.30 -6.28
N PRO A 318 16.03 61.43 -6.24
CA PRO A 318 16.07 62.35 -7.38
C PRO A 318 17.08 61.87 -8.44
N LEU A 319 16.89 62.40 -9.65
CA LEU A 319 17.70 62.21 -10.86
C LEU A 319 19.21 62.32 -10.64
#